data_AF-A0A937NE08-F1
#
_entry.id   AF-A0A937NE08-F1
#
_cell.length_a   1.000
_cell.length_b   1.000
_cell.length_c   1.000
_cell.angle_alpha   90.00
_cell.angle_beta   90.00
_cell.angle_gamma   90.00
#
_symmetry.space_group_name_H-M   'P 1'
#
loop_
_entity.id
_entity.type
_entity.pdbx_description
1 polymer ?
#
loop_
_entity_poly.entity_id
_entity_poly.type
_entity_poly.pdbx_seq_one_letter_code
_entity_poly.pdbx_strand_id
1 'polypeptide(L)'
;KAEVPEGWIRVFQGQLALYSGKTDKAIELLQQEAENSVAAHGMLAVAYFFDGRMLDYELAMGKLRERSPETPEDHLFAGQAWSFIDVEKASEMVEHAVNERNSPLARAIYAKVKATKALQAGGDPKATESALRDIEAARSFVGDTPFLLTIRLFVQHVAIKTEYVSLSPDLIHEAREIADTVKSLPVGRVYLIQFFADIGDYEFAEQVWASSNHKSDFETIAYIPVALQWKSPEEVLELVEGLIRFPGPYSRCATTMVMALVPEKRAEARRICEEQLRCQTSYAALAGFVRILLLLDGANDVRNKAAAFSDSWTTPYSSSQRAMEYIASPVDPEVYLEGMGRLPGRWTEVCYTIAVSQLAEGNRDEAVRYFERCTERGAFGSVFYWWANALPKYMDEHPDWPQAVPAGRQVE
;
A
#
# COMPACT_ATOMS: atom_id res chain seq x y z
N LYS A 1 -2.08 0.90 -44.59
CA LYS A 1 -2.43 0.69 -43.16
C LYS A 1 -1.34 -0.19 -42.59
N ALA A 2 -0.54 0.31 -41.65
CA ALA A 2 0.40 -0.57 -40.96
C ALA A 2 -0.40 -1.58 -40.14
N GLU A 3 -0.11 -2.87 -40.26
CA GLU A 3 -0.70 -3.89 -39.39
C GLU A 3 -0.16 -3.69 -37.98
N VAL A 4 -1.05 -3.65 -36.99
CA VAL A 4 -0.66 -3.66 -35.58
C VAL A 4 -0.13 -5.07 -35.28
N PRO A 5 1.12 -5.23 -34.79
CA PRO A 5 1.65 -6.54 -34.46
C PRO A 5 0.72 -7.28 -33.49
N GLU A 6 0.57 -8.60 -33.64
CA GLU A 6 -0.36 -9.40 -32.83
C GLU A 6 -0.11 -9.23 -31.31
N GLY A 7 1.15 -9.13 -30.88
CA GLY A 7 1.50 -8.89 -29.48
C GLY A 7 0.89 -7.60 -28.91
N TRP A 8 0.79 -6.54 -29.70
CA TRP A 8 0.16 -5.30 -29.27
C TRP A 8 -1.35 -5.43 -29.05
N ILE A 9 -2.03 -6.32 -29.78
CA ILE A 9 -3.45 -6.59 -29.56
C ILE A 9 -3.65 -7.18 -28.16
N ARG A 10 -2.82 -8.14 -27.75
CA ARG A 10 -2.89 -8.74 -26.41
C ARG A 10 -2.55 -7.73 -25.32
N VAL A 11 -1.55 -6.88 -25.56
CA VAL A 11 -1.20 -5.78 -24.66
C VAL A 11 -2.39 -4.83 -24.43
N PHE A 12 -3.08 -4.40 -25.50
CA PHE A 12 -4.26 -3.55 -25.36
C PHE A 12 -5.44 -4.26 -24.68
N GLN A 13 -5.65 -5.55 -24.95
CA GLN A 13 -6.67 -6.33 -24.23
C GLN A 13 -6.34 -6.46 -22.73
N GLY A 14 -5.07 -6.67 -22.40
CA GLY A 14 -4.59 -6.72 -21.02
C GLY A 14 -4.78 -5.39 -20.29
N GLN A 15 -4.48 -4.28 -20.97
CA GLN A 15 -4.72 -2.93 -20.47
C GLN A 15 -6.22 -2.67 -20.21
N LEU A 16 -7.09 -3.00 -21.17
CA LEU A 16 -8.53 -2.86 -21.01
C LEU A 16 -9.04 -3.70 -19.84
N ALA A 17 -8.55 -4.93 -19.68
CA ALA A 17 -8.89 -5.79 -18.56
C ALA A 17 -8.44 -5.17 -17.22
N LEU A 18 -7.20 -4.68 -17.15
CA LEU A 18 -6.63 -4.04 -15.95
C LEU A 18 -7.46 -2.84 -15.50
N TYR A 19 -7.76 -1.93 -16.43
CA TYR A 19 -8.49 -0.69 -16.15
C TYR A 19 -10.02 -0.90 -16.04
N SER A 20 -10.50 -2.11 -16.30
CA SER A 20 -11.87 -2.55 -16.00
C SER A 20 -11.94 -3.43 -14.73
N GLY A 21 -10.84 -3.54 -13.97
CA GLY A 21 -10.82 -4.25 -12.69
C GLY A 21 -10.74 -5.78 -12.81
N LYS A 22 -10.53 -6.30 -14.02
CA LYS A 22 -10.37 -7.75 -14.29
C LYS A 22 -8.89 -8.13 -14.19
N THR A 23 -8.31 -8.00 -13.00
CA THR A 23 -6.87 -8.19 -12.73
C THR A 23 -6.37 -9.56 -13.15
N ASP A 24 -7.09 -10.64 -12.83
CA ASP A 24 -6.75 -12.00 -13.28
C ASP A 24 -6.59 -12.11 -14.79
N LYS A 25 -7.56 -11.54 -15.54
CA LYS A 25 -7.52 -11.57 -17.00
C LYS A 25 -6.40 -10.70 -17.55
N ALA A 26 -6.14 -9.57 -16.92
CA ALA A 26 -5.01 -8.71 -17.29
C ALA A 26 -3.68 -9.45 -17.11
N ILE A 27 -3.49 -10.13 -15.98
CA ILE A 27 -2.30 -10.94 -15.69
C ILE A 27 -2.12 -12.01 -16.77
N GLU A 28 -3.15 -12.81 -17.07
CA GLU A 28 -3.09 -13.87 -18.09
C GLU A 28 -2.65 -13.34 -19.46
N LEU A 29 -3.21 -12.21 -19.89
CA LEU A 29 -2.92 -11.60 -21.19
C LEU A 29 -1.52 -10.96 -21.23
N LEU A 30 -1.14 -10.23 -20.18
CA LEU A 30 0.13 -9.49 -20.13
C LEU A 30 1.33 -10.41 -19.91
N GLN A 31 1.17 -11.52 -19.18
CA GLN A 31 2.24 -12.50 -18.95
C GLN A 31 2.84 -13.04 -20.24
N GLN A 32 2.02 -13.22 -21.27
CA GLN A 32 2.45 -13.79 -22.56
C GLN A 32 3.37 -12.83 -23.34
N GLU A 33 3.21 -11.53 -23.13
CA GLU A 33 3.95 -10.47 -23.83
C GLU A 33 5.05 -9.84 -22.98
N ALA A 34 5.02 -10.04 -21.66
CA ALA A 34 5.91 -9.41 -20.69
C ALA A 34 7.38 -9.75 -20.91
N GLU A 35 7.74 -10.87 -21.55
CA GLU A 35 9.13 -11.19 -21.86
C GLU A 35 9.68 -10.35 -23.03
N ASN A 36 8.81 -9.88 -23.94
CA ASN A 36 9.20 -9.18 -25.17
C ASN A 36 8.90 -7.67 -25.16
N SER A 37 8.14 -7.17 -24.18
CA SER A 37 7.70 -5.77 -24.14
C SER A 37 7.86 -5.19 -22.73
N VAL A 38 8.58 -4.07 -22.62
CA VAL A 38 8.74 -3.33 -21.35
C VAL A 38 7.39 -2.75 -20.91
N ALA A 39 6.61 -2.20 -21.85
CA ALA A 39 5.23 -1.78 -21.61
C ALA A 39 4.36 -2.89 -21.00
N ALA A 40 4.33 -4.08 -21.62
CA ALA A 40 3.56 -5.22 -21.11
C ALA A 40 4.04 -5.65 -19.72
N HIS A 41 5.36 -5.66 -19.50
CA HIS A 41 5.96 -6.00 -18.22
C HIS A 41 5.61 -5.00 -17.11
N GLY A 42 5.64 -3.70 -17.41
CA GLY A 42 5.22 -2.65 -16.48
C GLY A 42 3.74 -2.78 -16.11
N MET A 43 2.86 -3.00 -17.08
CA MET A 43 1.44 -3.26 -16.81
C MET A 43 1.21 -4.54 -16.01
N LEU A 44 1.98 -5.60 -16.28
CA LEU A 44 1.90 -6.85 -15.52
C LEU A 44 2.26 -6.62 -14.04
N ALA A 45 3.31 -5.82 -13.77
CA ALA A 45 3.66 -5.43 -12.40
C ALA A 45 2.50 -4.66 -11.72
N VAL A 46 1.90 -3.68 -12.41
CA VAL A 46 0.73 -2.96 -11.87
C VAL A 46 -0.45 -3.91 -11.60
N ALA A 47 -0.69 -4.88 -12.47
CA ALA A 47 -1.73 -5.88 -12.31
C ALA A 47 -1.49 -6.75 -11.07
N TYR A 48 -0.27 -7.25 -10.86
CA TYR A 48 0.09 -7.98 -9.64
C TYR A 48 -0.10 -7.13 -8.38
N PHE A 49 0.28 -5.85 -8.42
CA PHE A 49 0.09 -4.94 -7.29
C PHE A 49 -1.40 -4.77 -6.96
N PHE A 50 -2.25 -4.51 -7.95
CA PHE A 50 -3.70 -4.35 -7.75
C PHE A 50 -4.41 -5.63 -7.30
N ASP A 51 -3.88 -6.78 -7.70
CA ASP A 51 -4.37 -8.09 -7.28
C ASP A 51 -3.92 -8.49 -5.86
N GLY A 52 -2.93 -7.78 -5.30
CA GLY A 52 -2.31 -8.10 -4.01
C GLY A 52 -1.21 -9.18 -4.09
N ARG A 53 -0.79 -9.56 -5.31
CA ARG A 53 0.29 -10.53 -5.57
C ARG A 53 1.66 -9.88 -5.45
N MET A 54 2.00 -9.40 -4.25
CA MET A 54 3.18 -8.56 -4.06
C MET A 54 4.52 -9.25 -4.33
N LEU A 55 4.64 -10.56 -4.07
CA LEU A 55 5.87 -11.29 -4.45
C LEU A 55 6.06 -11.26 -5.97
N ASP A 56 5.00 -11.51 -6.73
CA ASP A 56 5.04 -11.45 -8.19
C ASP A 56 5.31 -10.02 -8.68
N TYR A 57 4.77 -9.00 -7.99
CA TYR A 57 5.09 -7.60 -8.24
C TYR A 57 6.59 -7.32 -8.02
N GLU A 58 7.17 -7.73 -6.90
CA GLU A 58 8.60 -7.55 -6.59
C GLU A 58 9.49 -8.24 -7.64
N LEU A 59 9.16 -9.47 -8.02
CA LEU A 59 9.87 -10.21 -9.07
C LEU A 59 9.77 -9.52 -10.43
N ALA A 60 8.58 -9.03 -10.80
CA ALA A 60 8.37 -8.27 -12.03
C ALA A 60 9.17 -6.95 -12.01
N MET A 61 9.21 -6.24 -10.87
CA MET A 61 10.01 -5.03 -10.72
C MET A 61 11.52 -5.31 -10.79
N GLY A 62 11.98 -6.46 -10.29
CA GLY A 62 13.36 -6.93 -10.46
C GLY A 62 13.74 -7.04 -11.93
N LYS A 63 12.96 -7.78 -12.71
CA LYS A 63 13.15 -7.90 -14.17
C LYS A 63 13.03 -6.56 -14.90
N LEU A 64 12.08 -5.71 -14.51
CA LEU A 64 11.86 -4.40 -15.13
C LEU A 64 13.07 -3.46 -14.93
N ARG A 65 13.85 -3.60 -13.85
CA ARG A 65 15.08 -2.82 -13.61
C ARG A 65 16.19 -3.14 -14.61
N GLU A 66 16.24 -4.37 -15.10
CA GLU A 66 17.26 -4.85 -16.03
C GLU A 66 16.97 -4.44 -17.48
N ARG A 67 15.80 -3.82 -17.71
CA ARG A 67 15.32 -3.45 -19.04
C ARG A 67 15.32 -1.93 -19.23
N SER A 68 15.72 -1.50 -20.41
CA SER A 68 15.67 -0.09 -20.80
C SER A 68 14.36 0.19 -21.54
N PRO A 69 13.56 1.19 -21.14
CA PRO A 69 12.42 1.64 -21.93
C PRO A 69 12.91 2.36 -23.19
N GLU A 70 12.29 2.07 -24.34
CA GLU A 70 12.69 2.67 -25.64
C GLU A 70 11.56 3.47 -26.29
N THR A 71 10.30 3.12 -26.02
CA THR A 71 9.12 3.79 -26.57
C THR A 71 8.40 4.67 -25.54
N PRO A 72 7.53 5.61 -25.96
CA PRO A 72 6.67 6.34 -25.03
C PRO A 72 5.83 5.40 -24.14
N GLU A 73 5.32 4.29 -24.70
CA GLU A 73 4.56 3.30 -23.96
C GLU A 73 5.40 2.57 -22.91
N ASP A 74 6.65 2.20 -23.24
CA ASP A 74 7.55 1.56 -22.29
C ASP A 74 7.82 2.48 -21.10
N HIS A 75 8.13 3.75 -21.38
CA HIS A 75 8.32 4.77 -20.35
C HIS A 75 7.06 4.99 -19.51
N LEU A 76 5.89 5.06 -20.14
CA LEU A 76 4.63 5.30 -19.46
C LEU A 76 4.28 4.19 -18.47
N PHE A 77 4.29 2.93 -18.91
CA PHE A 77 3.85 1.81 -18.08
C PHE A 77 4.93 1.36 -17.10
N ALA A 78 6.21 1.45 -17.47
CA ALA A 78 7.28 1.25 -16.49
C ALA A 78 7.22 2.33 -15.40
N GLY A 79 7.04 3.60 -15.78
CA GLY A 79 6.87 4.70 -14.84
C GLY A 79 5.66 4.51 -13.92
N GLN A 80 4.52 4.04 -14.45
CA GLN A 80 3.35 3.68 -13.63
C GLN A 80 3.70 2.61 -12.58
N ALA A 81 4.44 1.56 -12.95
CA ALA A 81 4.86 0.51 -12.04
C ALA A 81 5.87 1.02 -10.99
N TRP A 82 6.78 1.92 -11.38
CA TRP A 82 7.73 2.57 -10.48
C TRP A 82 7.06 3.50 -9.48
N SER A 83 5.88 4.05 -9.79
CA SER A 83 5.19 5.03 -8.93
C SER A 83 4.86 4.52 -7.52
N PHE A 84 4.87 3.20 -7.31
CA PHE A 84 4.65 2.58 -6.01
C PHE A 84 5.93 2.40 -5.16
N ILE A 85 7.12 2.57 -5.75
CA ILE A 85 8.42 2.34 -5.08
C ILE A 85 9.30 3.59 -5.10
N ASP A 86 9.37 4.26 -6.26
CA ASP A 86 10.26 5.40 -6.52
C ASP A 86 9.50 6.43 -7.37
N VAL A 87 8.90 7.41 -6.70
CA VAL A 87 8.05 8.40 -7.36
C VAL A 87 8.86 9.38 -8.23
N GLU A 88 10.12 9.61 -7.90
CA GLU A 88 10.97 10.52 -8.67
C GLU A 88 11.31 9.87 -10.01
N LYS A 89 11.78 8.63 -9.99
CA LYS A 89 12.00 7.85 -11.21
C LYS A 89 10.71 7.70 -12.03
N ALA A 90 9.59 7.41 -11.36
CA ALA A 90 8.29 7.34 -12.03
C ALA A 90 7.91 8.66 -12.71
N SER A 91 8.15 9.81 -12.04
CA SER A 91 7.86 11.13 -12.57
C SER A 91 8.66 11.42 -13.83
N GLU A 92 9.97 11.15 -13.81
CA GLU A 92 10.86 11.34 -14.97
C GLU A 92 10.39 10.51 -16.17
N MET A 93 10.11 9.22 -15.95
CA MET A 93 9.68 8.31 -17.02
C MET A 93 8.33 8.72 -17.62
N VAL A 94 7.34 9.01 -16.77
CA VAL A 94 6.00 9.36 -17.26
C VAL A 94 5.98 10.75 -17.92
N GLU A 95 6.75 11.71 -17.41
CA GLU A 95 6.91 13.01 -18.04
C GLU A 95 7.50 12.89 -19.45
N HIS A 96 8.56 12.09 -19.61
CA HIS A 96 9.14 11.79 -20.91
C HIS A 96 8.08 11.21 -21.87
N ALA A 97 7.33 10.19 -21.43
CA ALA A 97 6.28 9.58 -22.24
C ALA A 97 5.19 10.57 -22.68
N VAL A 98 4.74 11.45 -21.78
CA VAL A 98 3.72 12.48 -22.08
C VAL A 98 4.24 13.52 -23.08
N ASN A 99 5.51 13.90 -22.98
CA ASN A 99 6.14 14.84 -23.89
C ASN A 99 6.29 14.27 -25.31
N GLU A 100 6.58 12.97 -25.44
CA GLU A 100 6.66 12.31 -26.75
C GLU A 100 5.28 11.98 -27.33
N ARG A 101 4.34 11.51 -26.49
CA ARG A 101 2.99 11.13 -26.91
C ARG A 101 1.96 11.53 -25.85
N ASN A 102 1.46 12.74 -26.01
CA ASN A 102 0.38 13.28 -25.19
C ASN A 102 -0.96 12.59 -25.50
N SER A 103 -1.33 11.59 -24.70
CA SER A 103 -2.63 10.90 -24.76
C SER A 103 -3.43 11.09 -23.47
N PRO A 104 -4.76 10.92 -23.49
CA PRO A 104 -5.59 11.03 -22.27
C PRO A 104 -5.15 10.06 -21.18
N LEU A 105 -4.78 8.84 -21.55
CA LEU A 105 -4.25 7.86 -20.60
C LEU A 105 -2.90 8.29 -20.02
N ALA A 106 -1.98 8.78 -20.86
CA ALA A 106 -0.69 9.24 -20.39
C ALA A 106 -0.84 10.39 -19.38
N ARG A 107 -1.76 11.33 -19.65
CA ARG A 107 -2.12 12.40 -18.70
C ARG A 107 -2.71 11.88 -17.40
N ALA A 108 -3.63 10.90 -17.46
CA ALA A 108 -4.22 10.32 -16.26
C ALA A 108 -3.14 9.65 -15.37
N ILE A 109 -2.24 8.85 -15.96
CA ILE A 109 -1.13 8.24 -15.23
C ILE A 109 -0.19 9.33 -14.68
N TYR A 110 0.11 10.38 -15.46
CA TYR A 110 0.97 11.46 -14.99
C TYR A 110 0.35 12.25 -13.84
N ALA A 111 -0.97 12.52 -13.90
CA ALA A 111 -1.71 13.13 -12.80
C ALA A 111 -1.58 12.30 -11.52
N LYS A 112 -1.74 10.97 -11.62
CA LYS A 112 -1.53 10.07 -10.48
C LYS A 112 -0.10 10.19 -9.92
N VAL A 113 0.92 10.16 -10.77
CA VAL A 113 2.32 10.24 -10.34
C VAL A 113 2.62 11.59 -9.68
N LYS A 114 2.12 12.70 -10.23
CA LYS A 114 2.24 14.04 -9.62
C LYS A 114 1.56 14.12 -8.27
N ALA A 115 0.36 13.56 -8.13
CA ALA A 115 -0.34 13.53 -6.85
C ALA A 115 0.40 12.66 -5.82
N THR A 116 0.92 11.49 -6.22
CA THR A 116 1.78 10.68 -5.34
C THR A 116 3.03 11.46 -4.91
N LYS A 117 3.67 12.19 -5.83
CA LYS A 117 4.84 13.02 -5.53
C LYS A 117 4.49 14.16 -4.57
N ALA A 118 3.36 14.84 -4.80
CA ALA A 118 2.87 15.90 -3.92
C ALA A 118 2.62 15.38 -2.50
N LEU A 119 1.97 14.22 -2.39
CA LEU A 119 1.74 13.53 -1.12
C LEU A 119 3.07 13.21 -0.42
N GLN A 120 4.01 12.60 -1.13
CA GLN A 120 5.31 12.24 -0.60
C GLN A 120 6.13 13.48 -0.15
N ALA A 121 5.98 14.60 -0.83
CA ALA A 121 6.63 15.86 -0.45
C ALA A 121 6.01 16.55 0.78
N GLY A 122 5.02 15.95 1.44
CA GLY A 122 4.28 16.57 2.55
C GLY A 122 3.31 17.66 2.10
N GLY A 123 2.88 17.60 0.83
CA GLY A 123 1.88 18.49 0.25
C GLY A 123 2.43 19.61 -0.61
N ASP A 124 2.92 19.28 -1.81
CA ASP A 124 3.24 20.28 -2.84
C ASP A 124 1.95 20.79 -3.54
N PRO A 125 1.55 22.06 -3.30
CA PRO A 125 0.34 22.63 -3.89
C PRO A 125 0.40 22.68 -5.42
N LYS A 126 1.58 22.95 -6.00
CA LYS A 126 1.75 23.10 -7.45
C LYS A 126 1.64 21.76 -8.16
N ALA A 127 2.25 20.72 -7.59
CA ALA A 127 2.12 19.37 -8.11
C ALA A 127 0.67 18.87 -8.02
N THR A 128 -0.03 19.18 -6.92
CA THR A 128 -1.46 18.86 -6.74
C THR A 128 -2.33 19.58 -7.77
N GLU A 129 -2.18 20.89 -7.93
CA GLU A 129 -2.89 21.68 -8.94
C GLU A 129 -2.63 21.16 -10.36
N SER A 130 -1.37 20.84 -10.67
CA SER A 130 -1.01 20.27 -11.96
C SER A 130 -1.66 18.91 -12.19
N ALA A 131 -1.75 18.06 -11.16
CA ALA A 131 -2.42 16.77 -11.26
C ALA A 131 -3.93 16.95 -11.55
N LEU A 132 -4.59 17.91 -10.89
CA LEU A 132 -5.99 18.25 -11.14
C LEU A 132 -6.23 18.75 -12.57
N ARG A 133 -5.30 19.55 -13.11
CA ARG A 133 -5.38 19.99 -14.52
C ARG A 133 -5.19 18.84 -15.50
N ASP A 134 -4.25 17.94 -15.24
CA ASP A 134 -4.00 16.80 -16.12
C ASP A 134 -5.16 15.80 -16.11
N ILE A 135 -5.81 15.57 -14.96
CA ILE A 135 -6.97 14.68 -14.89
C ILE A 135 -8.19 15.27 -15.62
N GLU A 136 -8.45 16.57 -15.49
CA GLU A 136 -9.55 17.24 -16.20
C GLU A 136 -9.29 17.29 -17.71
N ALA A 137 -8.03 17.54 -18.11
CA ALA A 137 -7.64 17.44 -19.51
C ALA A 137 -7.91 16.04 -20.06
N ALA A 138 -7.47 14.97 -19.37
CA ALA A 138 -7.76 13.60 -19.77
C ALA A 138 -9.27 13.32 -19.89
N ARG A 139 -10.05 13.79 -18.92
CA ARG A 139 -11.52 13.66 -18.88
C ARG A 139 -12.20 14.29 -20.08
N SER A 140 -11.76 15.47 -20.50
CA SER A 140 -12.33 16.16 -21.67
C SER A 140 -12.22 15.35 -22.98
N PHE A 141 -11.28 14.40 -23.08
CA PHE A 141 -11.09 13.58 -24.27
C PHE A 141 -11.85 12.25 -24.24
N VAL A 142 -11.90 11.57 -23.08
CA VAL A 142 -12.44 10.20 -22.98
C VAL A 142 -13.70 10.07 -22.12
N GLY A 143 -14.13 11.16 -21.48
CA GLY A 143 -15.24 11.16 -20.53
C GLY A 143 -14.95 10.41 -19.24
N ASP A 144 -16.01 10.09 -18.52
CA ASP A 144 -15.95 9.45 -17.20
C ASP A 144 -15.82 7.92 -17.36
N THR A 145 -14.58 7.43 -17.29
CA THR A 145 -14.27 6.00 -17.25
C THR A 145 -13.95 5.56 -15.82
N PRO A 146 -14.18 4.30 -15.41
CA PRO A 146 -13.87 3.83 -14.06
C PRO A 146 -12.44 4.12 -13.61
N PHE A 147 -11.46 3.92 -14.50
CA PHE A 147 -10.05 4.18 -14.22
C PHE A 147 -9.76 5.67 -14.02
N LEU A 148 -10.32 6.53 -14.87
CA LEU A 148 -10.12 7.96 -14.76
C LEU A 148 -10.76 8.53 -13.49
N LEU A 149 -11.99 8.11 -13.18
CA LEU A 149 -12.68 8.50 -11.95
C LEU A 149 -11.94 8.02 -10.70
N THR A 150 -11.34 6.83 -10.75
CA THR A 150 -10.50 6.30 -9.67
C THR A 150 -9.27 7.17 -9.43
N ILE A 151 -8.57 7.59 -10.50
CA ILE A 151 -7.43 8.51 -10.35
C ILE A 151 -7.90 9.88 -9.88
N ARG A 152 -9.02 10.39 -10.38
CA ARG A 152 -9.61 11.66 -9.94
C ARG A 152 -9.87 11.66 -8.44
N LEU A 153 -10.52 10.62 -7.92
CA LEU A 153 -10.76 10.45 -6.49
C LEU A 153 -9.44 10.48 -5.70
N PHE A 154 -8.42 9.75 -6.16
CA PHE A 154 -7.10 9.76 -5.53
C PHE A 154 -6.46 11.16 -5.51
N VAL A 155 -6.48 11.88 -6.64
CA VAL A 155 -5.91 13.23 -6.74
C VAL A 155 -6.66 14.21 -5.83
N GLN A 156 -7.99 14.13 -5.76
CA GLN A 156 -8.82 14.93 -4.85
C GLN A 156 -8.52 14.61 -3.39
N HIS A 157 -8.36 13.33 -3.06
CA HIS A 157 -7.98 12.91 -1.72
C HIS A 157 -6.62 13.48 -1.32
N VAL A 158 -5.62 13.41 -2.20
CA VAL A 158 -4.33 14.09 -1.99
C VAL A 158 -4.55 15.58 -1.76
N ALA A 159 -5.34 16.27 -2.58
CA ALA A 159 -5.57 17.71 -2.45
C ALA A 159 -6.18 18.12 -1.10
N ILE A 160 -7.04 17.28 -0.52
CA ILE A 160 -7.60 17.49 0.82
C ILE A 160 -6.53 17.27 1.88
N LYS A 161 -5.77 16.17 1.79
CA LYS A 161 -4.75 15.82 2.79
C LYS A 161 -3.55 16.77 2.81
N THR A 162 -3.31 17.47 1.70
CA THR A 162 -2.26 18.47 1.58
C THR A 162 -2.77 19.89 1.83
N GLU A 163 -4.01 20.03 2.31
CA GLU A 163 -4.70 21.29 2.58
C GLU A 163 -4.78 22.24 1.37
N TYR A 164 -4.52 21.74 0.15
CA TYR A 164 -4.61 22.50 -1.08
C TYR A 164 -6.06 22.85 -1.41
N VAL A 165 -6.98 21.92 -1.13
CA VAL A 165 -8.42 22.10 -1.28
C VAL A 165 -9.08 21.80 0.06
N SER A 166 -9.91 22.73 0.54
CA SER A 166 -10.73 22.47 1.72
C SER A 166 -11.78 21.42 1.40
N LEU A 167 -11.95 20.45 2.31
CA LEU A 167 -13.06 19.52 2.24
C LEU A 167 -14.39 20.30 2.22
N SER A 168 -15.20 20.06 1.20
CA SER A 168 -16.50 20.73 1.02
C SER A 168 -17.62 19.70 0.85
N PRO A 169 -18.88 20.06 1.18
CA PRO A 169 -20.03 19.20 0.90
C PRO A 169 -20.13 18.77 -0.57
N ASP A 170 -19.75 19.64 -1.50
CA ASP A 170 -19.78 19.35 -2.94
C ASP A 170 -18.78 18.26 -3.33
N LEU A 171 -17.55 18.28 -2.76
CA LEU A 171 -16.55 17.24 -3.01
C LEU A 171 -16.98 15.89 -2.43
N ILE A 172 -17.57 15.90 -1.23
CA ILE A 172 -18.10 14.68 -0.61
C ILE A 172 -19.26 14.13 -1.46
N HIS A 173 -20.16 15.00 -1.92
CA HIS A 173 -21.26 14.62 -2.79
C HIS A 173 -20.74 14.01 -4.10
N GLU A 174 -19.79 14.67 -4.75
CA GLU A 174 -19.18 14.19 -5.98
C GLU A 174 -18.48 12.83 -5.80
N ALA A 175 -17.74 12.65 -4.70
CA ALA A 175 -17.10 11.36 -4.38
C ALA A 175 -18.14 10.24 -4.20
N ARG A 176 -19.32 10.54 -3.65
CA ARG A 176 -20.44 9.58 -3.57
C ARG A 176 -21.07 9.31 -4.93
N GLU A 177 -21.26 10.32 -5.77
CA GLU A 177 -21.85 10.16 -7.10
C GLU A 177 -21.02 9.23 -7.98
N ILE A 178 -19.68 9.30 -7.89
CA ILE A 178 -18.78 8.44 -8.66
C ILE A 178 -18.58 7.06 -8.03
N ALA A 179 -19.02 6.84 -6.78
CA ALA A 179 -18.70 5.65 -6.00
C ALA A 179 -19.17 4.36 -6.69
N ASP A 180 -20.36 4.35 -7.30
CA ASP A 180 -20.88 3.18 -8.00
C ASP A 180 -20.04 2.78 -9.22
N THR A 181 -19.44 3.75 -9.89
CA THR A 181 -18.55 3.50 -11.02
C THR A 181 -17.16 3.07 -10.54
N VAL A 182 -16.61 3.78 -9.56
CA VAL A 182 -15.27 3.54 -9.01
C VAL A 182 -15.19 2.20 -8.28
N LYS A 183 -16.24 1.79 -7.56
CA LYS A 183 -16.27 0.51 -6.83
C LYS A 183 -16.21 -0.72 -7.74
N SER A 184 -16.35 -0.58 -9.06
CA SER A 184 -16.11 -1.67 -10.01
C SER A 184 -14.62 -2.07 -10.07
N LEU A 185 -13.71 -1.18 -9.69
CA LEU A 185 -12.27 -1.42 -9.65
C LEU A 185 -11.80 -1.73 -8.22
N PRO A 186 -10.99 -2.77 -7.99
CA PRO A 186 -10.46 -3.08 -6.66
C PRO A 186 -9.70 -1.91 -6.01
N VAL A 187 -8.78 -1.29 -6.76
CA VAL A 187 -8.04 -0.10 -6.29
C VAL A 187 -8.97 1.11 -6.07
N GLY A 188 -10.06 1.21 -6.83
CA GLY A 188 -11.08 2.24 -6.64
C GLY A 188 -11.82 2.08 -5.31
N ARG A 189 -12.17 0.84 -4.93
CA ARG A 189 -12.74 0.54 -3.61
C ARG A 189 -11.79 0.93 -2.49
N VAL A 190 -10.50 0.64 -2.62
CA VAL A 190 -9.49 1.05 -1.62
C VAL A 190 -9.45 2.56 -1.47
N TYR A 191 -9.40 3.33 -2.56
CA TYR A 191 -9.39 4.80 -2.47
C TYR A 191 -10.70 5.37 -1.89
N LEU A 192 -11.86 4.78 -2.20
CA LEU A 192 -13.11 5.15 -1.55
C LEU A 192 -13.08 4.88 -0.04
N ILE A 193 -12.66 3.69 0.38
CA ILE A 193 -12.53 3.32 1.81
C ILE A 193 -11.63 4.33 2.53
N GLN A 194 -10.47 4.62 1.96
CA GLN A 194 -9.49 5.55 2.52
C GLN A 194 -10.02 6.99 2.59
N PHE A 195 -10.64 7.47 1.52
CA PHE A 195 -11.22 8.82 1.45
C PHE A 195 -12.31 9.01 2.50
N PHE A 196 -13.28 8.09 2.57
CA PHE A 196 -14.41 8.24 3.49
C PHE A 196 -13.99 8.02 4.96
N ALA A 197 -13.00 7.15 5.22
CA ALA A 197 -12.42 7.00 6.55
C ALA A 197 -11.70 8.27 7.03
N ASP A 198 -10.92 8.93 6.17
CA ASP A 198 -10.20 10.16 6.52
C ASP A 198 -11.13 11.32 6.89
N ILE A 199 -12.36 11.34 6.39
CA ILE A 199 -13.37 12.35 6.71
C ILE A 199 -14.33 11.91 7.83
N GLY A 200 -14.08 10.74 8.45
CA GLY A 200 -14.88 10.18 9.54
C GLY A 200 -16.20 9.53 9.11
N ASP A 201 -16.45 9.34 7.82
CA ASP A 201 -17.62 8.61 7.30
C ASP A 201 -17.32 7.11 7.18
N TYR A 202 -17.14 6.52 8.35
CA TYR A 202 -16.79 5.12 8.51
C TYR A 202 -17.89 4.16 8.05
N GLU A 203 -19.15 4.56 8.16
CA GLU A 203 -20.29 3.75 7.70
C GLU A 203 -20.25 3.58 6.19
N PHE A 204 -19.99 4.65 5.42
CA PHE A 204 -19.88 4.51 3.97
C PHE A 204 -18.63 3.75 3.55
N ALA A 205 -17.49 3.93 4.26
CA ALA A 205 -16.29 3.13 4.02
C ALA A 205 -16.58 1.62 4.18
N GLU A 206 -17.33 1.23 5.22
CA GLU A 206 -17.80 -0.15 5.43
C GLU A 206 -18.77 -0.61 4.34
N GLN A 207 -19.71 0.22 3.90
CA GLN A 207 -20.62 -0.11 2.79
C GLN A 207 -19.86 -0.39 1.49
N VAL A 208 -18.84 0.43 1.18
CA VAL A 208 -17.97 0.23 0.01
C VAL A 208 -17.24 -1.10 0.11
N TRP A 209 -16.63 -1.38 1.27
CA TRP A 209 -15.96 -2.66 1.49
C TRP A 209 -16.94 -3.83 1.33
N ALA A 210 -18.09 -3.78 2.00
CA ALA A 210 -19.13 -4.81 1.98
C ALA A 210 -19.67 -5.08 0.56
N SER A 211 -19.70 -4.08 -0.32
CA SER A 211 -20.25 -4.19 -1.68
C SER A 211 -19.55 -5.20 -2.61
N SER A 212 -18.31 -5.60 -2.31
CA SER A 212 -17.58 -6.58 -3.13
C SER A 212 -17.87 -8.03 -2.72
N ASN A 213 -18.33 -8.87 -3.65
CA ASN A 213 -18.44 -10.31 -3.41
C ASN A 213 -17.07 -11.01 -3.31
N HIS A 214 -16.01 -10.38 -3.82
CA HIS A 214 -14.65 -10.89 -3.79
C HIS A 214 -13.73 -9.83 -3.19
N LYS A 215 -13.35 -10.02 -1.94
CA LYS A 215 -12.40 -9.14 -1.25
C LYS A 215 -11.00 -9.51 -1.71
N SER A 216 -10.32 -8.59 -2.39
CA SER A 216 -8.91 -8.82 -2.72
C SER A 216 -8.05 -8.76 -1.45
N ASP A 217 -6.83 -9.30 -1.54
CA ASP A 217 -5.86 -9.23 -0.45
C ASP A 217 -5.57 -7.76 -0.10
N PHE A 218 -5.45 -6.91 -1.13
CA PHE A 218 -5.19 -5.47 -1.02
C PHE A 218 -6.34 -4.70 -0.36
N GLU A 219 -7.59 -5.04 -0.68
CA GLU A 219 -8.77 -4.43 -0.03
C GLU A 219 -8.86 -4.76 1.44
N THR A 220 -8.60 -6.02 1.77
CA THR A 220 -8.69 -6.50 3.15
C THR A 220 -7.65 -5.82 4.03
N ILE A 221 -6.41 -5.69 3.56
CA ILE A 221 -5.37 -5.01 4.33
C ILE A 221 -5.58 -3.51 4.46
N ALA A 222 -6.25 -2.87 3.51
CA ALA A 222 -6.59 -1.46 3.61
C ALA A 222 -7.73 -1.23 4.59
N TYR A 223 -8.74 -2.11 4.59
CA TYR A 223 -9.95 -1.94 5.41
C TYR A 223 -9.75 -2.27 6.89
N ILE A 224 -9.03 -3.33 7.25
CA ILE A 224 -8.86 -3.75 8.65
C ILE A 224 -8.38 -2.62 9.59
N PRO A 225 -7.25 -1.93 9.31
CA PRO A 225 -6.79 -0.86 10.19
C PRO A 225 -7.72 0.37 10.18
N VAL A 226 -8.46 0.57 9.09
CA VAL A 226 -9.49 1.60 9.00
C VAL A 226 -10.64 1.25 9.96
N ALA A 227 -11.18 0.03 9.90
CA ALA A 227 -12.27 -0.43 10.76
C ALA A 227 -11.96 -0.35 12.27
N LEU A 228 -10.70 -0.63 12.65
CA LEU A 228 -10.23 -0.48 14.04
C LEU A 228 -10.30 0.95 14.58
N GLN A 229 -10.48 1.97 13.73
CA GLN A 229 -10.67 3.34 14.20
C GLN A 229 -12.07 3.56 14.80
N TRP A 230 -13.05 2.70 14.55
CA TRP A 230 -14.42 2.86 15.08
C TRP A 230 -15.08 1.58 15.60
N LYS A 231 -14.47 0.41 15.39
CA LYS A 231 -14.93 -0.89 15.91
C LYS A 231 -13.92 -1.46 16.89
N SER A 232 -14.38 -2.32 17.80
CA SER A 232 -13.48 -3.11 18.64
C SER A 232 -12.72 -4.16 17.82
N PRO A 233 -11.56 -4.66 18.28
CA PRO A 233 -10.87 -5.75 17.60
C PRO A 233 -11.72 -7.01 17.43
N GLU A 234 -12.62 -7.32 18.37
CA GLU A 234 -13.54 -8.46 18.29
C GLU A 234 -14.55 -8.29 17.14
N GLU A 235 -15.15 -7.11 17.02
CA GLU A 235 -16.06 -6.80 15.91
C GLU A 235 -15.35 -6.87 14.55
N VAL A 236 -14.12 -6.34 14.47
CA VAL A 236 -13.31 -6.43 13.25
C VAL A 236 -12.97 -7.89 12.93
N LEU A 237 -12.63 -8.70 13.95
CA LEU A 237 -12.33 -10.10 13.76
C LEU A 237 -13.53 -10.89 13.24
N GLU A 238 -14.73 -10.66 13.80
CA GLU A 238 -15.98 -11.28 13.31
C GLU A 238 -16.24 -10.95 11.83
N LEU A 239 -16.00 -9.70 11.42
CA LEU A 239 -16.16 -9.26 10.03
C LEU A 239 -15.20 -9.99 9.07
N VAL A 240 -13.98 -10.29 9.50
CA VAL A 240 -12.96 -10.90 8.63
C VAL A 240 -12.85 -12.42 8.77
N GLU A 241 -13.36 -13.03 9.84
CA GLU A 241 -13.34 -14.49 10.04
C GLU A 241 -14.04 -15.24 8.88
N GLY A 242 -15.06 -14.63 8.28
CA GLY A 242 -15.73 -15.14 7.08
C GLY A 242 -14.89 -15.12 5.80
N LEU A 243 -13.81 -14.33 5.77
CA LEU A 243 -12.91 -14.17 4.62
C LEU A 243 -11.71 -15.13 4.66
N ILE A 244 -11.49 -15.81 5.79
CA ILE A 244 -10.35 -16.69 6.07
C ILE A 244 -10.30 -17.95 5.18
N ARG A 245 -11.31 -18.20 4.33
CA ARG A 245 -11.28 -19.41 3.48
C ARG A 245 -10.07 -19.47 2.54
N PHE A 246 -9.56 -18.33 2.04
CA PHE A 246 -8.33 -18.28 1.22
C PHE A 246 -7.62 -16.91 1.27
N PRO A 247 -7.16 -16.42 2.44
CA PRO A 247 -6.50 -15.13 2.53
C PRO A 247 -5.14 -15.19 1.84
N GLY A 248 -4.85 -14.19 1.00
CA GLY A 248 -3.49 -13.91 0.60
C GLY A 248 -2.61 -13.59 1.82
N PRO A 249 -1.28 -13.58 1.65
CA PRO A 249 -0.37 -13.41 2.78
C PRO A 249 -0.58 -12.09 3.53
N TYR A 250 -1.05 -11.04 2.87
CA TYR A 250 -1.25 -9.74 3.52
C TYR A 250 -2.53 -9.68 4.34
N SER A 251 -3.66 -10.15 3.83
CA SER A 251 -4.92 -10.26 4.59
C SER A 251 -4.76 -11.20 5.77
N ARG A 252 -3.99 -12.30 5.59
CA ARG A 252 -3.62 -13.18 6.71
C ARG A 252 -2.80 -12.42 7.75
N CYS A 253 -1.81 -11.62 7.34
CA CYS A 253 -1.03 -10.78 8.24
C CYS A 253 -1.91 -9.75 8.99
N ALA A 254 -2.76 -9.02 8.29
CA ALA A 254 -3.64 -8.01 8.88
C ALA A 254 -4.66 -8.64 9.85
N THR A 255 -5.24 -9.79 9.50
CA THR A 255 -6.14 -10.54 10.39
C THR A 255 -5.38 -11.04 11.63
N THR A 256 -4.18 -11.56 11.45
CA THR A 256 -3.32 -12.02 12.56
C THR A 256 -2.96 -10.87 13.51
N MET A 257 -2.77 -9.66 12.97
CA MET A 257 -2.57 -8.46 13.79
C MET A 257 -3.79 -8.16 14.66
N VAL A 258 -5.02 -8.23 14.11
CA VAL A 258 -6.25 -8.06 14.90
C VAL A 258 -6.38 -9.15 15.98
N MET A 259 -6.08 -10.41 15.64
CA MET A 259 -6.06 -11.51 16.62
C MET A 259 -5.03 -11.28 17.73
N ALA A 260 -3.93 -10.57 17.47
CA ALA A 260 -2.95 -10.22 18.49
C ALA A 260 -3.46 -9.14 19.46
N LEU A 261 -4.45 -8.33 19.03
CA LEU A 261 -5.13 -7.37 19.89
C LEU A 261 -6.09 -8.09 20.86
N VAL A 262 -6.87 -9.07 20.37
CA VAL A 262 -7.84 -9.85 21.16
C VAL A 262 -7.14 -10.85 22.10
N PRO A 263 -7.22 -10.71 23.44
CA PRO A 263 -6.49 -11.54 24.40
C PRO A 263 -6.63 -13.06 24.19
N GLU A 264 -7.86 -13.53 23.94
CA GLU A 264 -8.19 -14.95 23.77
C GLU A 264 -7.63 -15.56 22.48
N LYS A 265 -7.28 -14.71 21.50
CA LYS A 265 -6.80 -15.12 20.18
C LYS A 265 -5.28 -15.01 20.02
N ARG A 266 -4.56 -14.43 21.00
CA ARG A 266 -3.10 -14.20 20.93
C ARG A 266 -2.28 -15.46 20.71
N ALA A 267 -2.63 -16.57 21.37
CA ALA A 267 -1.93 -17.84 21.19
C ALA A 267 -2.07 -18.36 19.75
N GLU A 268 -3.24 -18.18 19.14
CA GLU A 268 -3.48 -18.54 17.75
C GLU A 268 -2.74 -17.59 16.79
N ALA A 269 -2.76 -16.28 17.06
CA ALA A 269 -2.02 -15.28 16.30
C ALA A 269 -0.52 -15.62 16.25
N ARG A 270 0.06 -15.93 17.42
CA ARG A 270 1.45 -16.38 17.55
C ARG A 270 1.73 -17.61 16.69
N ARG A 271 0.88 -18.64 16.79
CA ARG A 271 1.01 -19.87 16.00
C ARG A 271 1.01 -19.58 14.49
N ILE A 272 0.13 -18.69 14.03
CA ILE A 272 0.06 -18.28 12.62
C ILE A 272 1.36 -17.58 12.20
N CYS A 273 1.86 -16.63 12.99
CA CYS A 273 3.14 -15.98 12.69
C CYS A 273 4.27 -17.01 12.56
N GLU A 274 4.41 -17.94 13.51
CA GLU A 274 5.45 -18.97 13.47
C GLU A 274 5.33 -19.91 12.27
N GLU A 275 4.10 -20.25 11.85
CA GLU A 275 3.83 -21.03 10.64
C GLU A 275 4.27 -20.24 9.39
N GLN A 276 3.89 -18.96 9.29
CA GLN A 276 4.17 -18.13 8.12
C GLN A 276 5.66 -17.84 7.94
N LEU A 277 6.40 -17.65 9.04
CA LEU A 277 7.86 -17.51 9.00
C LEU A 277 8.56 -18.77 8.44
N ARG A 278 7.92 -19.94 8.45
CA ARG A 278 8.48 -21.18 7.86
C ARG A 278 8.12 -21.35 6.38
N CYS A 279 7.05 -20.71 5.90
CA CYS A 279 6.48 -20.96 4.58
C CYS A 279 7.10 -20.15 3.43
N GLN A 280 8.19 -19.40 3.66
CA GLN A 280 8.85 -18.55 2.65
C GLN A 280 7.85 -17.66 1.87
N THR A 281 7.03 -16.89 2.60
CA THR A 281 6.11 -15.91 2.00
C THR A 281 6.85 -14.68 1.44
N SER A 282 6.13 -13.74 0.82
CA SER A 282 6.73 -12.45 0.40
C SER A 282 7.44 -11.75 1.56
N TYR A 283 8.50 -10.99 1.24
CA TYR A 283 9.31 -10.32 2.27
C TYR A 283 8.50 -9.32 3.09
N ALA A 284 7.61 -8.56 2.45
CA ALA A 284 6.76 -7.62 3.16
C ALA A 284 5.75 -8.32 4.09
N ALA A 285 5.24 -9.50 3.73
CA ALA A 285 4.40 -10.29 4.64
C ALA A 285 5.21 -10.83 5.83
N LEU A 286 6.42 -11.34 5.58
CA LEU A 286 7.33 -11.80 6.65
C LEU A 286 7.62 -10.67 7.65
N ALA A 287 7.95 -9.48 7.17
CA ALA A 287 8.16 -8.31 8.01
C ALA A 287 6.91 -7.97 8.85
N GLY A 288 5.71 -8.11 8.27
CA GLY A 288 4.45 -7.98 8.99
C GLY A 288 4.32 -8.98 10.15
N PHE A 289 4.57 -10.27 9.91
CA PHE A 289 4.49 -11.31 10.96
C PHE A 289 5.54 -11.13 12.06
N VAL A 290 6.75 -10.68 11.72
CA VAL A 290 7.78 -10.35 12.72
C VAL A 290 7.34 -9.21 13.62
N ARG A 291 6.74 -8.14 13.07
CA ARG A 291 6.18 -7.04 13.86
C ARG A 291 5.07 -7.50 14.80
N ILE A 292 4.22 -8.42 14.36
CA ILE A 292 3.19 -9.01 15.23
C ILE A 292 3.83 -9.81 16.36
N LEU A 293 4.87 -10.60 16.07
CA LEU A 293 5.60 -11.33 17.11
C LEU A 293 6.28 -10.39 18.12
N LEU A 294 6.80 -9.23 17.69
CA LEU A 294 7.34 -8.23 18.64
C LEU A 294 6.28 -7.84 19.69
N LEU A 295 5.03 -7.63 19.26
CA LEU A 295 3.93 -7.24 20.14
C LEU A 295 3.42 -8.39 21.02
N LEU A 296 3.60 -9.64 20.60
CA LEU A 296 3.16 -10.83 21.34
C LEU A 296 4.20 -11.36 22.32
N ASP A 297 5.48 -11.37 21.91
CA ASP A 297 6.55 -12.12 22.56
C ASP A 297 7.64 -11.22 23.15
N GLY A 298 7.60 -9.92 22.85
CA GLY A 298 8.65 -8.96 23.21
C GLY A 298 9.86 -9.05 22.27
N ALA A 299 10.86 -8.20 22.52
CA ALA A 299 11.92 -7.95 21.54
C ALA A 299 12.92 -9.11 21.37
N ASN A 300 13.46 -9.68 22.45
CA ASN A 300 14.69 -10.49 22.40
C ASN A 300 14.64 -11.71 21.45
N ASP A 301 13.62 -12.55 21.56
CA ASP A 301 13.50 -13.76 20.72
C ASP A 301 13.20 -13.43 19.25
N VAL A 302 12.53 -12.31 19.01
CA VAL A 302 12.08 -11.89 17.68
C VAL A 302 13.22 -11.26 16.89
N ARG A 303 14.13 -10.54 17.54
CA ARG A 303 15.33 -9.97 16.90
C ARG A 303 16.22 -11.04 16.27
N ASN A 304 16.43 -12.17 16.96
CA ASN A 304 17.20 -13.30 16.44
C ASN A 304 16.54 -13.92 15.20
N LYS A 305 15.20 -14.05 15.20
CA LYS A 305 14.45 -14.51 14.03
C LYS A 305 14.62 -13.52 12.88
N ALA A 306 14.52 -12.22 13.14
CA ALA A 306 14.68 -11.19 12.12
C ALA A 306 16.08 -11.19 11.49
N ALA A 307 17.14 -11.35 12.29
CA ALA A 307 18.52 -11.45 11.81
C ALA A 307 18.70 -12.63 10.85
N ALA A 308 18.19 -13.81 11.21
CA ALA A 308 18.27 -15.00 10.35
C ALA A 308 17.59 -14.80 8.98
N PHE A 309 16.52 -14.01 8.90
CA PHE A 309 15.89 -13.67 7.62
C PHE A 309 16.68 -12.62 6.85
N SER A 310 17.19 -11.58 7.53
CA SER A 310 17.95 -10.49 6.91
C SER A 310 19.16 -11.00 6.12
N ASP A 311 19.85 -12.02 6.63
CA ASP A 311 21.03 -12.60 5.96
C ASP A 311 20.68 -13.34 4.66
N SER A 312 19.43 -13.80 4.51
CA SER A 312 18.98 -14.54 3.33
C SER A 312 18.51 -13.64 2.18
N TRP A 313 18.48 -12.32 2.39
CA TRP A 313 17.86 -11.39 1.48
C TRP A 313 18.79 -10.90 0.38
N THR A 314 18.39 -11.17 -0.86
CA THR A 314 19.17 -10.83 -2.06
C THR A 314 18.64 -9.63 -2.82
N THR A 315 17.55 -9.00 -2.37
CA THR A 315 16.87 -7.92 -3.11
C THR A 315 17.01 -6.56 -2.41
N PRO A 316 18.11 -5.81 -2.62
CA PRO A 316 18.60 -4.71 -1.77
C PRO A 316 17.74 -3.43 -1.63
N TYR A 317 16.43 -3.42 -1.89
CA TYR A 317 15.69 -2.15 -2.08
C TYR A 317 14.24 -2.09 -1.60
N SER A 318 13.75 -3.05 -0.80
CA SER A 318 12.40 -2.93 -0.23
C SER A 318 12.43 -2.15 1.10
N SER A 319 11.36 -1.40 1.38
CA SER A 319 11.16 -0.75 2.68
C SER A 319 11.04 -1.77 3.81
N SER A 320 10.40 -2.92 3.53
CA SER A 320 10.34 -4.05 4.43
C SER A 320 11.71 -4.61 4.74
N GLN A 321 12.67 -4.49 3.81
CA GLN A 321 14.04 -4.88 4.09
C GLN A 321 14.66 -4.03 5.20
N ARG A 322 14.62 -2.71 5.04
CA ARG A 322 15.12 -1.77 6.04
C ARG A 322 14.43 -1.94 7.40
N ALA A 323 13.11 -2.14 7.38
CA ALA A 323 12.37 -2.42 8.60
C ALA A 323 12.90 -3.63 9.36
N MET A 324 13.20 -4.73 8.65
CA MET A 324 13.72 -5.95 9.26
C MET A 324 15.18 -5.85 9.67
N GLU A 325 16.02 -5.11 8.93
CA GLU A 325 17.38 -4.76 9.36
C GLU A 325 17.35 -4.02 10.71
N TYR A 326 16.43 -3.05 10.86
CA TYR A 326 16.23 -2.34 12.12
C TYR A 326 15.76 -3.27 13.24
N ILE A 327 14.81 -4.18 12.97
CA ILE A 327 14.38 -5.15 13.99
C ILE A 327 15.55 -6.06 14.39
N ALA A 328 16.31 -6.57 13.42
CA ALA A 328 17.42 -7.50 13.68
C ALA A 328 18.55 -6.86 14.50
N SER A 329 18.89 -5.61 14.19
CA SER A 329 19.96 -4.87 14.85
C SER A 329 19.52 -3.42 15.06
N PRO A 330 18.70 -3.14 16.10
CA PRO A 330 18.22 -1.79 16.36
C PRO A 330 19.40 -0.86 16.64
N VAL A 331 19.39 0.27 15.96
CA VAL A 331 20.29 1.40 16.20
C VAL A 331 19.46 2.60 16.66
N ASP A 332 20.11 3.72 16.94
CA ASP A 332 19.40 4.96 17.22
C ASP A 332 18.40 5.26 16.10
N PRO A 333 17.09 5.39 16.40
CA PRO A 333 16.10 5.51 15.35
C PRO A 333 16.19 6.83 14.56
N GLU A 334 16.70 7.93 15.12
CA GLU A 334 16.92 9.16 14.33
C GLU A 334 18.07 8.97 13.35
N VAL A 335 19.19 8.41 13.80
CA VAL A 335 20.33 8.08 12.93
C VAL A 335 19.90 7.12 11.82
N TYR A 336 19.05 6.14 12.13
CA TYR A 336 18.53 5.19 11.14
C TYR A 336 17.66 5.89 10.09
N LEU A 337 16.73 6.76 10.53
CA LEU A 337 15.85 7.50 9.64
C LEU A 337 16.62 8.50 8.75
N GLU A 338 17.64 9.16 9.28
CA GLU A 338 18.52 10.05 8.51
C GLU A 338 19.28 9.30 7.41
N GLY A 339 19.81 8.11 7.73
CA GLY A 339 20.57 7.28 6.80
C GLY A 339 19.77 6.74 5.61
N MET A 340 18.44 6.68 5.72
CA MET A 340 17.57 6.20 4.63
C MET A 340 17.28 7.23 3.53
N GLY A 341 17.58 8.51 3.77
CA GLY A 341 17.21 9.59 2.88
C GLY A 341 15.70 9.84 2.79
N ARG A 342 15.28 10.64 1.81
CA ARG A 342 13.90 11.14 1.67
C ARG A 342 13.07 10.30 0.70
N LEU A 343 12.86 9.02 0.99
CA LEU A 343 11.89 8.18 0.27
C LEU A 343 10.68 7.92 1.17
N PRO A 344 9.59 8.72 1.08
CA PRO A 344 8.55 8.78 2.10
C PRO A 344 7.77 7.48 2.29
N GLY A 345 7.58 6.69 1.22
CA GLY A 345 6.99 5.35 1.33
C GLY A 345 7.82 4.41 2.21
N ARG A 346 9.15 4.42 2.05
CA ARG A 346 10.07 3.64 2.89
C ARG A 346 10.10 4.17 4.31
N TRP A 347 10.09 5.49 4.43
CA TRP A 347 10.10 6.17 5.70
C TRP A 347 8.86 5.84 6.55
N THR A 348 7.67 5.76 5.93
CA THR A 348 6.41 5.42 6.65
C THR A 348 6.48 4.02 7.27
N GLU A 349 6.88 3.02 6.49
CA GLU A 349 6.98 1.63 6.98
C GLU A 349 8.03 1.48 8.09
N VAL A 350 9.17 2.17 7.95
CA VAL A 350 10.24 2.09 8.94
C VAL A 350 9.88 2.85 10.21
N CYS A 351 9.25 4.02 10.13
CA CYS A 351 8.71 4.70 11.32
C CYS A 351 7.70 3.82 12.05
N TYR A 352 6.80 3.15 11.31
CA TYR A 352 5.84 2.22 11.90
C TYR A 352 6.56 1.06 12.59
N THR A 353 7.62 0.56 11.97
CA THR A 353 8.44 -0.52 12.54
C THR A 353 9.16 -0.08 13.82
N ILE A 354 9.73 1.13 13.83
CA ILE A 354 10.34 1.72 15.03
C ILE A 354 9.29 1.85 16.14
N ALA A 355 8.11 2.37 15.82
CA ALA A 355 7.01 2.51 16.79
C ALA A 355 6.63 1.15 17.42
N VAL A 356 6.46 0.11 16.60
CA VAL A 356 6.17 -1.25 17.07
C VAL A 356 7.31 -1.81 17.94
N SER A 357 8.57 -1.60 17.56
CA SER A 357 9.73 -2.01 18.38
C SER A 357 9.77 -1.30 19.73
N GLN A 358 9.58 0.02 19.76
CA GLN A 358 9.53 0.81 20.99
C GLN A 358 8.40 0.35 21.90
N LEU A 359 7.23 0.05 21.32
CA LEU A 359 6.09 -0.47 22.05
C LEU A 359 6.37 -1.85 22.65
N ALA A 360 7.01 -2.74 21.90
CA ALA A 360 7.42 -4.07 22.37
C ALA A 360 8.49 -4.02 23.49
N GLU A 361 9.23 -2.91 23.59
CA GLU A 361 10.20 -2.63 24.66
C GLU A 361 9.56 -1.94 25.88
N GLY A 362 8.27 -1.61 25.81
CA GLY A 362 7.55 -0.90 26.86
C GLY A 362 7.67 0.63 26.81
N ASN A 363 8.35 1.18 25.79
CA ASN A 363 8.52 2.62 25.59
C ASN A 363 7.29 3.24 24.88
N ARG A 364 6.16 3.32 25.58
CA ARG A 364 4.87 3.73 25.01
C ARG A 364 4.90 5.14 24.41
N ASP A 365 5.39 6.13 25.15
CA ASP A 365 5.42 7.53 24.70
C ASP A 365 6.22 7.68 23.41
N GLU A 366 7.33 6.94 23.32
CA GLU A 366 8.18 6.93 22.14
C GLU A 366 7.52 6.21 20.96
N ALA A 367 6.79 5.13 21.22
CA ALA A 367 5.98 4.47 20.20
C ALA A 367 4.92 5.40 19.61
N VAL A 368 4.19 6.15 20.47
CA VAL A 368 3.20 7.15 20.03
C VAL A 368 3.88 8.22 19.17
N ARG A 369 5.01 8.77 19.60
CA ARG A 369 5.79 9.75 18.82
C ARG A 369 6.12 9.26 17.40
N TYR A 370 6.50 7.99 17.25
CA TYR A 370 6.80 7.42 15.93
C TYR A 370 5.55 7.06 15.12
N PHE A 371 4.44 6.66 15.76
CA PHE A 371 3.15 6.52 15.06
C PHE A 371 2.67 7.87 14.53
N GLU A 372 2.70 8.92 15.33
CA GLU A 372 2.35 10.29 14.90
C GLU A 372 3.20 10.72 13.70
N ARG A 373 4.52 10.51 13.77
CA ARG A 373 5.43 10.76 12.64
C ARG A 373 5.02 10.01 11.37
N CYS A 374 4.59 8.74 11.47
CA CYS A 374 4.05 8.01 10.32
C CYS A 374 2.85 8.73 9.70
N THR A 375 2.02 9.39 10.51
CA THR A 375 0.81 10.04 10.02
C THR A 375 1.07 11.46 9.49
N GLU A 376 1.98 12.21 10.11
CA GLU A 376 2.34 13.58 9.69
C GLU A 376 3.04 13.62 8.33
N ARG A 377 3.93 12.65 8.08
CA ARG A 377 4.78 12.61 6.88
C ARG A 377 4.52 11.41 5.98
N GLY A 378 3.59 10.54 6.36
CA GLY A 378 3.39 9.29 5.64
C GLY A 378 2.54 9.44 4.40
N ALA A 379 2.72 8.48 3.50
CA ALA A 379 1.80 8.31 2.38
C ALA A 379 0.50 7.70 2.91
N PHE A 380 -0.60 8.45 2.98
CA PHE A 380 -1.90 7.94 3.45
C PHE A 380 -2.41 6.72 2.65
N GLY A 381 -1.89 6.49 1.44
CA GLY A 381 -2.15 5.27 0.68
C GLY A 381 -1.46 4.01 1.23
N SER A 382 -0.55 4.15 2.20
CA SER A 382 0.20 3.05 2.83
C SER A 382 -0.62 2.37 3.91
N VAL A 383 -0.62 1.04 3.97
CA VAL A 383 -1.25 0.28 5.07
C VAL A 383 -0.68 0.66 6.44
N PHE A 384 0.59 1.02 6.50
CA PHE A 384 1.27 1.42 7.75
C PHE A 384 0.77 2.77 8.27
N TYR A 385 0.32 3.67 7.39
CA TYR A 385 -0.35 4.90 7.80
C TYR A 385 -1.63 4.61 8.58
N TRP A 386 -2.44 3.67 8.09
CA TRP A 386 -3.70 3.33 8.74
C TRP A 386 -3.50 2.61 10.06
N TRP A 387 -2.52 1.69 10.14
CA TRP A 387 -2.16 1.07 11.42
C TRP A 387 -1.61 2.09 12.42
N ALA A 388 -0.82 3.06 11.97
CA ALA A 388 -0.31 4.13 12.83
C ALA A 388 -1.41 5.06 13.36
N ASN A 389 -2.58 5.15 12.70
CA ASN A 389 -3.75 5.85 13.24
C ASN A 389 -4.55 4.96 14.22
N ALA A 390 -4.66 3.66 13.93
CA ALA A 390 -5.48 2.75 14.72
C ALA A 390 -4.85 2.35 16.07
N LEU A 391 -3.54 2.08 16.09
CA LEU A 391 -2.87 1.54 17.28
C LEU A 391 -2.77 2.53 18.45
N PRO A 392 -2.47 3.83 18.27
CA PRO A 392 -2.49 4.79 19.37
C PRO A 392 -3.85 4.86 20.06
N LYS A 393 -4.95 4.87 19.30
CA LYS A 393 -6.31 4.83 19.87
C LYS A 393 -6.53 3.58 20.72
N TYR A 394 -6.12 2.42 20.20
CA TYR A 394 -6.20 1.16 20.94
C TYR A 394 -5.33 1.19 22.21
N MET A 395 -4.14 1.77 22.13
CA MET A 395 -3.24 1.96 23.28
C MET A 395 -3.88 2.84 24.37
N ASP A 396 -4.59 3.90 24.01
CA ASP A 396 -5.28 4.78 24.97
C ASP A 396 -6.42 4.04 25.67
N GLU A 397 -7.16 3.22 24.94
CA GLU A 397 -8.25 2.41 25.49
C GLU A 397 -7.72 1.26 26.35
N HIS A 398 -6.51 0.75 26.07
CA HIS A 398 -5.93 -0.43 26.69
C HIS A 398 -4.51 -0.12 27.22
N PRO A 399 -4.39 0.57 28.37
CA PRO A 399 -3.11 1.04 28.89
C PRO A 399 -2.12 -0.09 29.23
N ASP A 400 -2.63 -1.29 29.50
CA ASP A 400 -1.83 -2.49 29.81
C ASP A 400 -1.39 -3.27 28.55
N TRP A 401 -1.72 -2.82 27.32
CA TRP A 401 -1.34 -3.48 26.08
C TRP A 401 -0.14 -2.84 25.38
N PRO A 402 0.86 -3.59 24.87
CA PRO A 402 1.00 -5.02 25.00
C PRO A 402 1.28 -5.38 26.46
N GLN A 403 0.73 -6.50 26.92
CA GLN A 403 1.01 -6.98 28.28
C GLN A 403 2.53 -7.10 28.37
N ALA A 404 3.13 -6.31 29.26
CA ALA A 404 4.57 -6.27 29.39
C ALA A 404 5.06 -7.71 29.54
N VAL A 405 5.83 -8.19 28.58
CA VAL A 405 6.58 -9.43 28.77
C VAL A 405 7.45 -9.15 29.97
N PRO A 406 7.31 -9.88 31.10
CA PRO A 406 7.99 -9.53 32.32
C PRO A 406 9.47 -9.29 32.02
N ALA A 407 9.96 -8.08 32.28
CA ALA A 407 11.36 -7.69 32.12
C ALA A 407 12.19 -8.52 33.12
N GLY A 408 12.45 -9.79 32.81
CA GLY A 408 12.78 -10.74 33.88
C GLY A 408 13.16 -12.16 33.50
N ARG A 409 13.39 -12.49 32.23
CA ARG A 409 14.31 -13.59 31.90
C ARG A 409 15.51 -13.00 31.18
N GLN A 410 16.45 -12.48 31.96
CA GLN A 410 17.84 -12.59 31.56
C GLN A 410 18.08 -14.10 31.41
N VAL A 411 18.22 -14.55 30.16
CA VAL A 411 18.72 -15.89 29.89
C VAL A 411 20.18 -15.86 30.37
N GLU A 412 20.43 -16.46 31.54
CA GLU A 412 21.79 -16.78 31.99
C GLU A 412 22.46 -17.75 31.02
#